data_AF-A0A7S2XZM7-F1
#
_entry.id   AF-A0A7S2XZM7-F1
#
_cell.length_a   1.000
_cell.length_b   1.000
_cell.length_c   1.000
_cell.angle_alpha   90.00
_cell.angle_beta   90.00
_cell.angle_gamma   90.00
#
_symmetry.space_group_name_H-M   'P 1'
#
loop_
_entity.id
_entity.type
_entity.pdbx_description
1 polymer ?
#
loop_
_entity_poly.entity_id
_entity_poly.type
_entity_poly.pdbx_seq_one_letter_code
_entity_poly.pdbx_strand_id
1 'polypeptide(L)'
;DKLSTHSIWKVVMFGFEAIWPSGRLEIDGHNMGDVWPHSAISKEDNDDPGAGLVCFHKLSQWLTYSLMEPLKEELKLEISDLQYMTGLPEYRNGGLFVDLGVLVPKSSKTLTDSHLPDSEMIIEWRALTVCLLDELAAELRKVLDTTEADFPLVKILEGGTWKAGRAIAKKLRPDTCSPPVSIISDGTVF
;
A
#
# COMPACT_ATOMS: atom_id res chain seq x y z
N ASP A 1 17.30 18.93 14.37
CA ASP A 1 16.82 17.69 15.01
C ASP A 1 16.43 16.66 13.97
N LYS A 2 16.67 15.38 14.26
CA LYS A 2 16.38 14.25 13.37
C LYS A 2 15.13 13.52 13.87
N LEU A 3 14.20 13.22 12.97
CA LEU A 3 12.94 12.54 13.27
C LEU A 3 12.80 11.29 12.40
N SER A 4 12.75 10.13 13.05
CA SER A 4 12.57 8.84 12.37
C SER A 4 11.15 8.68 11.82
N THR A 5 11.03 8.09 10.63
CA THR A 5 9.73 7.61 10.10
C THR A 5 9.03 6.67 11.06
N HIS A 6 9.76 5.86 11.83
CA HIS A 6 9.20 4.99 12.85
C HIS A 6 8.42 5.77 13.92
N SER A 7 8.95 6.93 14.36
CA SER A 7 8.28 7.79 15.33
C SER A 7 7.00 8.41 14.76
N ILE A 8 7.06 8.87 13.50
CA ILE A 8 5.89 9.42 12.81
C ILE A 8 4.82 8.35 12.65
N TRP A 9 5.21 7.17 12.15
CA TRP A 9 4.35 6.01 11.97
C TRP A 9 3.65 5.63 13.27
N LYS A 10 4.40 5.54 14.37
CA LYS A 10 3.86 5.19 15.69
C LYS A 10 2.79 6.19 16.13
N VAL A 11 3.03 7.48 15.97
CA VAL A 11 2.07 8.54 16.31
C VAL A 11 0.83 8.45 15.42
N VAL A 12 1.00 8.21 14.11
CA VAL A 12 -0.12 8.05 13.20
C VAL A 12 -0.96 6.83 13.56
N MET A 13 -0.34 5.68 13.78
CA MET A 13 -1.02 4.43 14.08
C MET A 13 -1.81 4.49 15.38
N PHE A 14 -1.19 4.90 16.49
CA PHE A 14 -1.87 4.96 17.78
C PHE A 14 -2.77 6.19 17.92
N GLY A 15 -2.41 7.31 17.28
CA GLY A 15 -3.18 8.55 17.36
C GLY A 15 -4.47 8.52 16.55
N PHE A 16 -4.52 7.72 15.49
CA PHE A 16 -5.67 7.61 14.59
C PHE A 16 -6.34 6.23 14.60
N GLU A 17 -6.05 5.37 15.56
CA GLU A 17 -6.68 4.03 15.66
C GLU A 17 -8.22 4.10 15.59
N ALA A 18 -8.82 5.10 16.24
CA ALA A 18 -10.27 5.29 16.32
C ALA A 18 -10.94 5.75 15.00
N ILE A 19 -10.18 6.07 13.93
CA ILE A 19 -10.77 6.46 12.64
C ILE A 19 -11.24 5.25 11.83
N TRP A 20 -10.73 4.07 12.13
CA TRP A 20 -11.10 2.86 11.41
C TRP A 20 -12.56 2.50 11.68
N PRO A 21 -13.30 2.00 10.67
CA PRO A 21 -14.69 1.60 10.87
C PRO A 21 -14.84 0.54 11.95
N SER A 22 -16.00 0.52 12.60
CA SER A 22 -16.38 -0.59 13.46
C SER A 22 -16.50 -1.89 12.66
N GLY A 23 -16.17 -3.02 13.30
CA GLY A 23 -16.23 -4.34 12.67
C GLY A 23 -14.96 -4.76 11.90
N ARG A 24 -13.88 -3.96 11.97
CA ARG A 24 -12.53 -4.42 11.61
C ARG A 24 -12.00 -5.42 12.64
N LEU A 25 -10.95 -6.13 12.28
CA LEU A 25 -10.27 -7.07 13.18
C LEU A 25 -9.80 -6.32 14.44
N GLU A 26 -10.06 -6.90 15.61
CA GLU A 26 -9.57 -6.40 16.88
C GLU A 26 -8.63 -7.41 17.53
N ILE A 27 -7.51 -6.91 18.09
CA ILE A 27 -6.55 -7.68 18.90
C ILE A 27 -6.41 -6.95 20.22
N ASP A 28 -6.63 -7.66 21.34
CA ASP A 28 -6.60 -7.09 22.70
C ASP A 28 -7.46 -5.82 22.87
N GLY A 29 -8.59 -5.75 22.15
CA GLY A 29 -9.52 -4.61 22.18
C GLY A 29 -9.06 -3.39 21.37
N HIS A 30 -7.99 -3.53 20.58
CA HIS A 30 -7.50 -2.51 19.66
C HIS A 30 -7.98 -2.77 18.24
N ASN A 31 -8.46 -1.74 17.54
CA ASN A 31 -8.89 -1.84 16.15
C ASN A 31 -7.67 -1.87 15.23
N MET A 32 -7.46 -3.01 14.55
CA MET A 32 -6.32 -3.23 13.67
C MET A 32 -6.49 -2.57 12.29
N GLY A 33 -7.67 -2.03 11.96
CA GLY A 33 -7.89 -1.29 10.73
C GLY A 33 -7.71 -2.12 9.47
N ASP A 34 -6.73 -1.76 8.64
CA ASP A 34 -6.44 -2.37 7.34
C ASP A 34 -5.50 -3.58 7.48
N VAL A 35 -5.99 -4.58 8.21
CA VAL A 35 -5.36 -5.87 8.49
C VAL A 35 -6.36 -6.99 8.23
N TRP A 36 -5.95 -8.02 7.49
CA TRP A 36 -6.86 -9.04 6.97
C TRP A 36 -6.31 -10.46 7.13
N PRO A 37 -7.15 -11.45 7.44
CA PRO A 37 -6.73 -12.84 7.44
C PRO A 37 -6.51 -13.35 6.01
N HIS A 38 -5.57 -14.28 5.84
CA HIS A 38 -5.33 -14.93 4.54
C HIS A 38 -5.05 -16.43 4.71
N SER A 39 -5.76 -17.30 3.97
CA SER A 39 -5.68 -18.76 4.17
C SER A 39 -4.30 -19.36 3.88
N ALA A 40 -3.51 -18.73 3.00
CA ALA A 40 -2.17 -19.19 2.65
C ALA A 40 -1.08 -18.85 3.70
N ILE A 41 -1.37 -18.00 4.70
CA ILE A 41 -0.42 -17.65 5.76
C ILE A 41 -0.69 -18.58 6.94
N SER A 42 0.32 -19.38 7.30
CA SER A 42 0.17 -20.36 8.36
C SER A 42 -0.02 -19.69 9.72
N LYS A 43 -0.87 -20.32 10.55
CA LYS A 43 -0.97 -20.04 11.98
C LYS A 43 -0.02 -20.96 12.75
N GLU A 44 1.26 -20.99 12.32
CA GLU A 44 2.23 -21.92 12.89
C GLU A 44 2.49 -21.67 14.38
N ASP A 45 2.33 -20.41 14.81
CA ASP A 45 2.29 -20.04 16.21
C ASP A 45 0.86 -19.62 16.60
N ASN A 46 0.15 -20.50 17.30
CA ASN A 46 -1.21 -20.20 17.76
C ASN A 46 -1.23 -19.17 18.90
N ASP A 47 -0.09 -18.87 19.51
CA ASP A 47 0.02 -17.90 20.60
C ASP A 47 0.31 -16.47 20.09
N ASP A 48 0.67 -16.31 18.82
CA ASP A 48 0.80 -14.99 18.18
C ASP A 48 -0.56 -14.52 17.63
N PRO A 49 -1.19 -13.48 18.21
CA PRO A 49 -2.46 -12.96 17.71
C PRO A 49 -2.34 -12.36 16.30
N GLY A 50 -1.11 -12.07 15.83
CA GLY A 50 -0.81 -11.64 14.47
C GLY A 50 -0.73 -12.76 13.43
N ALA A 51 -0.74 -14.03 13.86
CA ALA A 51 -0.53 -15.15 12.95
C ALA A 51 -1.65 -15.30 11.92
N GLY A 52 -1.27 -15.54 10.66
CA GLY A 52 -2.23 -15.68 9.55
C GLY A 52 -2.81 -14.37 9.01
N LEU A 53 -2.24 -13.22 9.40
CA LEU A 53 -2.70 -11.89 8.98
C LEU A 53 -1.78 -11.22 7.97
N VAL A 54 -2.36 -10.39 7.11
CA VAL A 54 -1.67 -9.47 6.20
C VAL A 54 -2.00 -8.04 6.60
N CYS A 55 -0.95 -7.26 6.89
CA CYS A 55 -1.07 -5.87 7.33
C CYS A 55 -0.74 -4.91 6.19
N PHE A 56 -1.65 -3.99 5.88
CA PHE A 56 -1.44 -3.00 4.82
C PHE A 56 -1.40 -1.57 5.34
N HIS A 57 -2.38 -1.18 6.17
CA HIS A 57 -2.45 0.18 6.77
C HIS A 57 -2.22 1.32 5.75
N LYS A 58 -2.72 1.15 4.52
CA LYS A 58 -2.38 2.00 3.37
C LYS A 58 -2.64 3.47 3.64
N LEU A 59 -3.78 3.81 4.25
CA LEU A 59 -4.16 5.19 4.55
C LEU A 59 -3.25 5.82 5.60
N SER A 60 -2.94 5.09 6.68
CA SER A 60 -1.96 5.54 7.69
C SER A 60 -0.58 5.77 7.08
N GLN A 61 -0.19 4.94 6.12
CA GLN A 61 1.10 5.03 5.47
C GLN A 61 1.18 6.22 4.53
N TRP A 62 0.10 6.44 3.78
CA TRP A 62 -0.02 7.62 2.94
C TRP A 62 -0.03 8.91 3.76
N LEU A 63 -0.73 8.95 4.91
CA LEU A 63 -0.68 10.07 5.83
C LEU A 63 0.74 10.27 6.38
N THR A 64 1.43 9.19 6.76
CA THR A 64 2.83 9.25 7.22
C THR A 64 3.73 9.89 6.17
N TYR A 65 3.63 9.48 4.89
CA TYR A 65 4.37 10.11 3.80
C TYR A 65 3.99 11.59 3.62
N SER A 66 2.69 11.90 3.69
CA SER A 66 2.17 13.27 3.52
C SER A 66 2.65 14.23 4.60
N LEU A 67 2.92 13.73 5.82
CA LEU A 67 3.43 14.53 6.94
C LEU A 67 4.94 14.81 6.82
N MET A 68 5.71 13.99 6.09
CA MET A 68 7.17 14.15 6.02
C MET A 68 7.58 15.50 5.41
N GLU A 69 6.91 15.94 4.36
CA GLU A 69 7.24 17.20 3.68
C GLU A 69 6.96 18.42 4.56
N PRO A 70 5.76 18.60 5.18
CA PRO A 70 5.53 19.68 6.14
C PRO A 70 6.49 19.66 7.34
N LEU A 71 6.79 18.49 7.90
CA LEU A 71 7.74 18.37 9.02
C LEU A 71 9.16 18.80 8.62
N LYS A 72 9.56 18.47 7.39
CA LYS A 72 10.86 18.87 6.84
C LYS A 72 10.92 20.35 6.48
N GLU A 73 9.92 20.85 5.78
CA GLU A 73 9.96 22.20 5.20
C GLU A 73 9.53 23.27 6.20
N GLU A 74 8.54 23.04 7.06
CA GLU A 74 8.05 24.05 8.01
C GLU A 74 8.79 23.97 9.36
N LEU A 75 9.05 22.75 9.85
CA LEU A 75 9.72 22.55 11.15
C LEU A 75 11.22 22.29 11.04
N LYS A 76 11.77 22.25 9.81
CA LYS A 76 13.21 22.04 9.53
C LYS A 76 13.78 20.77 10.19
N LEU A 77 12.95 19.74 10.30
CA LEU A 77 13.35 18.43 10.81
C LEU A 77 14.00 17.59 9.70
N GLU A 78 15.09 16.90 10.02
CA GLU A 78 15.66 15.89 9.13
C GLU A 78 14.88 14.59 9.30
N ILE A 79 14.15 14.15 8.27
CA ILE A 79 13.43 12.88 8.32
C ILE A 79 14.39 11.72 8.02
N SER A 80 14.38 10.69 8.86
CA SER A 80 15.28 9.54 8.76
C SER A 80 14.56 8.21 8.68
N ASP A 81 15.31 7.15 8.34
CA ASP A 81 14.82 5.78 8.29
C ASP A 81 13.74 5.54 7.23
N LEU A 82 13.86 6.22 6.08
CA LEU A 82 12.92 6.10 4.97
C LEU A 82 12.83 4.66 4.43
N GLN A 83 13.87 3.84 4.62
CA GLN A 83 13.91 2.44 4.20
C GLN A 83 12.92 1.53 4.93
N TYR A 84 12.33 1.97 6.04
CA TYR A 84 11.27 1.20 6.72
C TYR A 84 9.88 1.41 6.11
N MET A 85 9.74 2.40 5.23
CA MET A 85 8.47 2.69 4.58
C MET A 85 8.32 1.82 3.32
N THR A 86 7.13 1.28 3.09
CA THR A 86 6.86 0.28 2.04
C THR A 86 6.04 0.84 0.87
N GLY A 87 5.76 0.01 -0.13
CA GLY A 87 4.86 0.38 -1.22
C GLY A 87 3.43 0.62 -0.75
N LEU A 88 2.67 1.49 -1.45
CA LEU A 88 1.24 1.67 -1.17
C LEU A 88 0.41 0.64 -1.96
N PRO A 89 -0.28 -0.31 -1.30
CA PRO A 89 -1.09 -1.35 -1.95
C PRO A 89 -2.46 -0.81 -2.37
N GLU A 90 -2.44 0.22 -3.20
CA GLU A 90 -3.65 0.88 -3.71
C GLU A 90 -3.91 0.52 -5.16
N TYR A 91 -5.14 0.77 -5.62
CA TYR A 91 -5.66 0.18 -6.85
C TYR A 91 -4.99 0.71 -8.13
N ARG A 92 -4.33 1.86 -8.13
CA ARG A 92 -3.56 2.36 -9.28
C ARG A 92 -2.21 1.68 -9.42
N ASN A 93 -1.49 1.49 -8.31
CA ASN A 93 -0.23 0.78 -8.21
C ASN A 93 -0.45 -0.70 -8.52
N GLY A 94 -1.44 -1.33 -7.90
CA GLY A 94 -1.79 -2.71 -8.22
C GLY A 94 -2.32 -2.85 -9.65
N GLY A 95 -3.07 -1.85 -10.12
CA GLY A 95 -3.64 -1.83 -11.46
C GLY A 95 -2.59 -1.70 -12.54
N LEU A 96 -1.51 -0.95 -12.28
CA LEU A 96 -0.35 -0.82 -13.17
C LEU A 96 0.23 -2.19 -13.53
N PHE A 97 0.45 -3.05 -12.54
CA PHE A 97 1.05 -4.37 -12.77
C PHE A 97 0.13 -5.31 -13.55
N VAL A 98 -1.18 -5.18 -13.37
CA VAL A 98 -2.16 -5.94 -14.16
C VAL A 98 -2.23 -5.42 -15.60
N ASP A 99 -2.32 -4.11 -15.78
CA ASP A 99 -2.44 -3.48 -17.11
C ASP A 99 -1.20 -3.66 -17.98
N LEU A 100 -0.03 -3.79 -17.37
CA LEU A 100 1.23 -4.07 -18.05
C LEU A 100 1.53 -5.58 -18.17
N GLY A 101 0.66 -6.45 -17.67
CA GLY A 101 0.80 -7.89 -17.77
C GLY A 101 1.86 -8.52 -16.87
N VAL A 102 2.36 -7.78 -15.86
CA VAL A 102 3.24 -8.31 -14.81
C VAL A 102 2.46 -9.26 -13.91
N LEU A 103 1.23 -8.89 -13.56
CA LEU A 103 0.27 -9.76 -12.89
C LEU A 103 -0.80 -10.19 -13.88
N VAL A 104 -0.98 -11.50 -14.01
CA VAL A 104 -2.02 -12.09 -14.87
C VAL A 104 -3.01 -12.84 -13.99
N PRO A 105 -4.29 -12.40 -13.92
CA PRO A 105 -5.29 -13.11 -13.16
C PRO A 105 -5.48 -14.55 -13.66
N LYS A 106 -5.56 -15.50 -12.73
CA LYS A 106 -5.86 -16.91 -13.04
C LYS A 106 -7.25 -17.11 -13.66
N SER A 107 -8.18 -16.19 -13.39
CA SER A 107 -9.55 -16.20 -13.87
C SER A 107 -9.90 -14.84 -14.45
N SER A 108 -10.58 -14.83 -15.60
CA SER A 108 -11.10 -13.58 -16.20
C SER A 108 -12.11 -12.86 -15.31
N LYS A 109 -12.80 -13.61 -14.43
CA LYS A 109 -13.77 -13.05 -13.46
C LYS A 109 -13.17 -12.02 -12.52
N THR A 110 -11.87 -12.12 -12.23
CA THR A 110 -11.14 -11.13 -11.44
C THR A 110 -11.25 -9.72 -12.03
N LEU A 111 -11.34 -9.60 -13.36
CA LEU A 111 -11.39 -8.32 -14.08
C LEU A 111 -12.82 -7.87 -14.41
N THR A 112 -13.81 -8.76 -14.37
CA THR A 112 -15.20 -8.44 -14.70
C THR A 112 -16.05 -8.20 -13.46
N ASP A 113 -15.74 -8.88 -12.36
CA ASP A 113 -16.53 -8.84 -11.15
C ASP A 113 -16.03 -7.71 -10.24
N SER A 114 -16.89 -7.24 -9.34
CA SER A 114 -16.53 -6.29 -8.29
C SER A 114 -16.23 -7.04 -7.00
N HIS A 115 -15.12 -6.70 -6.34
CA HIS A 115 -14.62 -7.44 -5.19
C HIS A 115 -14.65 -6.60 -3.92
N LEU A 116 -14.97 -7.23 -2.79
CA LEU A 116 -14.88 -6.57 -1.49
C LEU A 116 -13.41 -6.44 -1.06
N PRO A 117 -13.05 -5.40 -0.27
CA PRO A 117 -11.69 -5.21 0.22
C PRO A 117 -11.12 -6.37 1.03
N ASP A 118 -12.00 -7.13 1.71
CA ASP A 118 -11.67 -8.28 2.56
C ASP A 118 -11.64 -9.62 1.82
N SER A 119 -11.92 -9.63 0.52
CA SER A 119 -11.82 -10.84 -0.29
C SER A 119 -10.36 -11.27 -0.45
N GLU A 120 -10.10 -12.58 -0.42
CA GLU A 120 -8.74 -13.12 -0.59
C GLU A 120 -8.07 -12.60 -1.87
N MET A 121 -8.81 -12.50 -2.97
CA MET A 121 -8.26 -11.98 -4.22
C MET A 121 -7.69 -10.56 -4.06
N ILE A 122 -8.42 -9.66 -3.37
CA ILE A 122 -7.93 -8.30 -3.13
C ILE A 122 -6.75 -8.31 -2.16
N ILE A 123 -6.76 -9.14 -1.11
CA ILE A 123 -5.65 -9.26 -0.18
C ILE A 123 -4.39 -9.77 -0.90
N GLU A 124 -4.48 -10.83 -1.71
CA GLU A 124 -3.37 -11.36 -2.52
C GLU A 124 -2.82 -10.30 -3.47
N TRP A 125 -3.69 -9.64 -4.23
CA TRP A 125 -3.29 -8.63 -5.20
C TRP A 125 -2.60 -7.45 -4.53
N ARG A 126 -3.09 -7.00 -3.38
CA ARG A 126 -2.47 -5.94 -2.58
C ARG A 126 -1.12 -6.36 -2.02
N ALA A 127 -0.98 -7.57 -1.49
CA ALA A 127 0.28 -8.11 -1.02
C ALA A 127 1.31 -8.19 -2.14
N LEU A 128 0.93 -8.74 -3.29
CA LEU A 128 1.77 -8.78 -4.50
C LEU A 128 2.16 -7.37 -4.96
N THR A 129 1.25 -6.40 -4.86
CA THR A 129 1.54 -5.00 -5.19
C THR A 129 2.67 -4.44 -4.34
N VAL A 130 2.67 -4.66 -3.02
CA VAL A 130 3.77 -4.19 -2.15
C VAL A 130 5.10 -4.80 -2.59
N CYS A 131 5.16 -6.12 -2.74
CA CYS A 131 6.40 -6.81 -3.15
C CYS A 131 6.90 -6.35 -4.53
N LEU A 132 5.99 -6.18 -5.50
CA LEU A 132 6.36 -5.75 -6.84
C LEU A 132 6.81 -4.30 -6.90
N LEU A 133 6.34 -3.43 -5.99
CA LEU A 133 6.83 -2.06 -5.87
C LEU A 133 8.28 -2.02 -5.40
N ASP A 134 8.67 -2.91 -4.48
CA ASP A 134 10.06 -3.01 -4.01
C ASP A 134 10.98 -3.52 -5.14
N GLU A 135 10.57 -4.56 -5.86
CA GLU A 135 11.29 -5.09 -7.03
C GLU A 135 11.43 -4.03 -8.13
N LEU A 136 10.33 -3.34 -8.46
CA LEU A 136 10.34 -2.25 -9.43
C LEU A 136 11.28 -1.12 -8.98
N ALA A 137 11.29 -0.79 -7.69
CA ALA A 137 12.19 0.24 -7.17
C ALA A 137 13.65 -0.16 -7.31
N ALA A 138 13.99 -1.42 -7.01
CA ALA A 138 15.34 -1.95 -7.22
C ALA A 138 15.76 -1.87 -8.69
N GLU A 139 14.90 -2.26 -9.63
CA GLU A 139 15.18 -2.19 -11.07
C GLU A 139 15.30 -0.74 -11.58
N LEU A 140 14.41 0.16 -11.17
CA LEU A 140 14.49 1.57 -11.54
C LEU A 140 15.79 2.22 -11.06
N ARG A 141 16.25 1.88 -9.86
CA ARG A 141 17.52 2.38 -9.32
C ARG A 141 18.72 1.94 -10.14
N LYS A 142 18.73 0.68 -10.61
CA LYS A 142 19.76 0.17 -11.53
C LYS A 142 19.76 0.92 -12.86
N VAL A 143 18.57 1.14 -13.44
CA VAL A 143 18.43 1.82 -14.74
C VAL A 143 18.82 3.29 -14.66
N LEU A 144 18.52 3.96 -13.56
CA LEU A 144 18.77 5.39 -13.36
C LEU A 144 20.13 5.69 -12.71
N ASP A 145 20.94 4.66 -12.43
CA ASP A 145 22.22 4.76 -11.73
C ASP A 145 22.12 5.58 -10.43
N THR A 146 21.18 5.19 -9.57
CA THR A 146 20.88 5.90 -8.32
C THR A 146 20.76 4.94 -7.14
N THR A 147 20.83 5.48 -5.93
CA THR A 147 20.76 4.72 -4.69
C THR A 147 19.39 4.83 -4.02
N GLU A 148 19.12 3.98 -3.03
CA GLU A 148 17.91 4.11 -2.20
C GLU A 148 17.86 5.42 -1.41
N ALA A 149 19.01 5.95 -0.99
CA ALA A 149 19.07 7.22 -0.27
C ALA A 149 18.68 8.40 -1.18
N ASP A 150 19.14 8.39 -2.43
CA ASP A 150 18.87 9.46 -3.40
C ASP A 150 17.46 9.34 -4.01
N PHE A 151 17.04 8.10 -4.27
CA PHE A 151 15.76 7.76 -4.89
C PHE A 151 14.97 6.74 -4.04
N PRO A 152 14.46 7.17 -2.87
CA PRO A 152 13.68 6.33 -1.98
C PRO A 152 12.32 5.99 -2.58
N LEU A 153 11.70 4.93 -2.06
CA LEU A 153 10.44 4.38 -2.58
C LEU A 153 9.33 5.44 -2.70
N VAL A 154 9.20 6.34 -1.73
CA VAL A 154 8.21 7.44 -1.77
C VAL A 154 8.27 8.29 -3.05
N LYS A 155 9.47 8.55 -3.60
CA LYS A 155 9.61 9.30 -4.87
C LYS A 155 9.12 8.49 -6.06
N ILE A 156 9.33 7.18 -6.03
CA ILE A 156 8.92 6.23 -7.07
C ILE A 156 7.39 6.09 -7.07
N LEU A 157 6.75 6.11 -5.91
CA LEU A 157 5.30 6.00 -5.78
C LEU A 157 4.56 7.22 -6.35
N GLU A 158 4.80 8.41 -5.80
CA GLU A 158 4.06 9.63 -6.14
C GLU A 158 4.34 10.11 -7.58
N GLY A 159 5.62 10.17 -7.94
CA GLY A 159 6.06 10.65 -9.26
C GLY A 159 6.01 9.59 -10.36
N GLY A 160 6.05 8.30 -10.00
CA GLY A 160 6.19 7.18 -10.91
C GLY A 160 4.93 6.32 -10.99
N THR A 161 4.83 5.29 -10.15
CA THR A 161 3.86 4.20 -10.31
C THR A 161 2.42 4.68 -10.24
N TRP A 162 2.10 5.58 -9.30
CA TRP A 162 0.75 6.09 -9.13
C TRP A 162 0.30 6.88 -10.37
N LYS A 163 1.16 7.77 -10.87
CA LYS A 163 0.94 8.58 -12.07
C LYS A 163 0.88 7.73 -13.34
N ALA A 164 1.80 6.78 -13.50
CA ALA A 164 1.84 5.86 -14.62
C ALA A 164 0.58 4.98 -14.66
N GLY A 165 0.16 4.43 -13.52
CA GLY A 165 -1.06 3.63 -13.39
C GLY A 165 -2.30 4.41 -13.82
N ARG A 166 -2.43 5.70 -13.47
CA ARG A 166 -3.52 6.54 -13.99
C ARG A 166 -3.46 6.78 -15.50
N ALA A 167 -2.27 7.07 -16.03
CA ALA A 167 -2.10 7.33 -17.45
C ALA A 167 -2.43 6.10 -18.30
N ILE A 168 -1.96 4.92 -17.87
CA ILE A 168 -2.23 3.64 -18.54
C ILE A 168 -3.71 3.27 -18.40
N ALA A 169 -4.29 3.42 -17.22
CA ALA A 169 -5.71 3.18 -17.00
C ALA A 169 -6.59 4.01 -17.95
N LYS A 170 -6.27 5.31 -18.12
CA LYS A 170 -6.96 6.19 -19.07
C LYS A 170 -6.75 5.77 -20.53
N LYS A 171 -5.57 5.28 -20.89
CA LYS A 171 -5.30 4.81 -22.26
C LYS A 171 -6.10 3.54 -22.59
N LEU A 172 -6.18 2.60 -21.65
CA LEU A 172 -6.83 1.30 -21.86
C LEU A 172 -8.36 1.37 -21.67
N ARG A 173 -8.84 2.26 -20.80
CA ARG A 173 -10.26 2.49 -20.53
C ARG A 173 -10.56 4.00 -20.58
N PRO A 174 -10.65 4.60 -21.78
CA PRO A 174 -10.80 6.05 -21.93
C PRO A 174 -12.08 6.60 -21.29
N ASP A 175 -13.15 5.82 -21.29
CA ASP A 175 -14.46 6.27 -20.79
C ASP A 175 -14.52 6.33 -19.26
N THR A 176 -13.93 5.34 -18.57
CA THR A 176 -13.99 5.25 -17.09
C THR A 176 -12.73 5.75 -16.40
N CYS A 177 -11.58 5.73 -17.10
CA CYS A 177 -10.26 5.95 -16.53
C CYS A 177 -9.96 5.08 -15.28
N SER A 178 -10.69 3.98 -15.11
CA SER A 178 -10.65 3.12 -13.92
C SER A 178 -9.47 2.14 -13.98
N PRO A 179 -8.94 1.70 -12.83
CA PRO A 179 -8.03 0.55 -12.78
C PRO A 179 -8.71 -0.73 -13.34
N PRO A 180 -7.94 -1.78 -13.68
CA PRO A 180 -8.46 -3.03 -14.22
C PRO A 180 -9.25 -3.88 -13.22
N VAL A 181 -8.98 -3.75 -11.91
CA VAL A 181 -9.68 -4.49 -10.86
C VAL A 181 -10.72 -3.58 -10.21
N SER A 182 -11.99 -4.01 -10.23
CA SER A 182 -13.10 -3.28 -9.62
C SER A 182 -13.24 -3.63 -8.14
N ILE A 183 -13.28 -2.61 -7.28
CA ILE A 183 -13.39 -2.77 -5.83
C ILE A 183 -14.67 -2.11 -5.36
N ILE A 184 -15.42 -2.81 -4.52
CA ILE A 184 -16.56 -2.25 -3.78
C ILE A 184 -15.98 -1.48 -2.59
N SER A 185 -15.62 -0.22 -2.80
CA SER A 185 -15.02 0.63 -1.77
C SER A 185 -16.07 1.49 -1.08
N ASP A 186 -15.97 1.60 0.24
CA ASP A 186 -16.64 2.60 1.09
C ASP A 186 -15.73 3.80 1.42
N GLY A 187 -14.52 3.85 0.83
CA GLY A 187 -13.52 4.89 1.06
C GLY A 187 -12.65 4.69 2.30
N THR A 188 -12.81 3.57 3.02
CA THR A 188 -12.11 3.36 4.30
C THR A 188 -10.75 2.66 4.16
N VAL A 189 -10.45 2.08 2.99
CA VAL A 189 -9.20 1.34 2.72
C VAL A 189 -8.49 1.85 1.46
N PHE A 190 -9.25 2.36 0.49
CA PHE A 190 -8.78 2.75 -0.83
C PHE A 190 -9.05 4.21 -1.14
#